data_AF-A0A835ISR4-F1
#
_entry.id   AF-A0A835ISR4-F1
#
_cell.length_a   1.000
_cell.length_b   1.000
_cell.length_c   1.000
_cell.angle_alpha   90.00
_cell.angle_beta   90.00
_cell.angle_gamma   90.00
#
_symmetry.space_group_name_H-M   'P 1'
#
loop_
_entity.id
_entity.type
_entity.pdbx_description
1 polymer ?
#
loop_
_entity_poly.entity_id
_entity_poly.type
_entity_poly.pdbx_seq_one_letter_code
_entity_poly.pdbx_strand_id
1 'polypeptide(L)'
;MTIMKCGIAYKHECCILDYQLLDLEIPTISIVGSLVGAGVPVLVYSGDQDSVIPLTGSRKLVQRLSRELGLNMTAPYRVWFAGTQVGGWTQVYSNILSFATIRGASHEAPFSQPERSLVLFKAFLEGRPLPEAF
;
A
#
# COMPACT_ATOMS: atom_id res chain seq x y z
N MET A 1 -0.82 -17.08 -0.94
CA MET A 1 0.65 -17.04 -1.13
C MET A 1 0.98 -17.75 -2.44
N THR A 2 1.11 -17.00 -3.54
CA THR A 2 1.52 -17.55 -4.83
C THR A 2 3.00 -17.26 -5.01
N ILE A 3 3.83 -18.30 -4.97
CA ILE A 3 5.27 -18.21 -5.19
C ILE A 3 5.50 -18.10 -6.70
N MET A 4 6.05 -16.97 -7.15
CA MET A 4 6.54 -16.80 -8.50
C MET A 4 7.79 -17.68 -8.65
N LYS A 5 7.69 -18.80 -9.38
CA LYS A 5 8.87 -19.55 -9.82
C LYS A 5 9.59 -18.74 -10.89
N CYS A 6 10.63 -18.00 -10.52
CA CYS A 6 11.61 -17.49 -11.47
C CYS A 6 12.49 -18.67 -11.91
N GLY A 7 12.35 -19.09 -13.17
CA GLY A 7 13.12 -20.18 -13.76
C GLY A 7 14.49 -19.71 -14.20
N ILE A 8 15.50 -19.83 -13.33
CA ILE A 8 16.91 -20.02 -13.71
C ILE A 8 17.52 -20.97 -12.67
N ALA A 9 18.03 -22.11 -13.15
CA ALA A 9 18.61 -23.16 -12.30
C ALA A 9 19.96 -22.72 -11.72
N TYR A 10 19.93 -22.01 -10.59
CA TYR A 10 21.03 -21.96 -9.64
C TYR A 10 20.46 -22.19 -8.23
N LYS A 11 21.04 -23.17 -7.55
CA LYS A 11 20.64 -23.70 -6.26
C LYS A 11 20.92 -22.65 -5.16
N HIS A 12 20.02 -21.70 -5.00
CA HIS A 12 19.83 -20.94 -3.77
C HIS A 12 18.39 -21.19 -3.32
N GLU A 13 18.23 -21.93 -2.22
CA GLU A 13 16.95 -22.06 -1.55
C GLU A 13 16.50 -20.66 -1.11
N CYS A 14 15.53 -20.09 -1.81
CA CYS A 14 14.94 -18.79 -1.49
C CYS A 14 14.16 -18.81 -0.14
N CYS A 15 13.94 -19.99 0.42
CA CYS A 15 13.04 -20.19 1.56
C CYS A 15 13.83 -20.55 2.82
N ILE A 16 14.44 -19.54 3.45
CA ILE A 16 15.05 -19.62 4.80
C ILE A 16 14.01 -19.24 5.89
N LEU A 17 12.78 -18.94 5.50
CA LEU A 17 11.76 -18.40 6.40
C LEU A 17 11.08 -19.54 7.19
N ASP A 18 11.31 -19.56 8.51
CA ASP A 18 10.58 -20.37 9.47
C ASP A 18 9.39 -19.55 10.02
N TYR A 19 8.21 -19.78 9.47
CA TYR A 19 6.99 -19.08 9.87
C TYR A 19 6.40 -19.71 11.12
N GLN A 20 6.16 -18.89 12.15
CA GLN A 20 5.34 -19.31 13.28
C GLN A 20 3.89 -19.39 12.83
N LEU A 21 3.38 -20.61 12.62
CA LEU A 21 2.03 -20.84 12.11
C LEU A 21 0.92 -20.26 13.01
N LEU A 22 1.22 -20.08 14.30
CA LEU A 22 0.31 -19.45 15.26
C LEU A 22 0.07 -17.96 14.98
N ASP A 23 0.97 -17.29 14.26
CA ASP A 23 0.88 -15.85 13.98
C ASP A 23 0.05 -15.55 12.72
N LEU A 24 -0.28 -16.57 11.91
CA LEU A 24 -0.92 -16.39 10.59
C LEU A 24 -2.24 -15.62 10.65
N GLU A 25 -2.97 -15.75 11.77
CA GLU A 25 -4.28 -15.14 11.96
C GLU A 25 -4.26 -13.89 12.84
N ILE A 26 -3.08 -13.46 13.31
CA ILE A 26 -2.96 -12.28 14.15
C ILE A 26 -3.01 -11.02 13.26
N PRO A 27 -4.07 -10.20 13.36
CA PRO A 27 -4.20 -9.02 12.50
C PRO A 27 -3.25 -7.91 12.96
N THR A 28 -2.48 -7.35 12.02
CA THR A 28 -1.56 -6.24 12.31
C THR A 28 -2.24 -4.87 12.27
N ILE A 29 -3.53 -4.80 11.94
CA ILE A 29 -4.28 -3.54 11.79
C ILE A 29 -4.29 -2.71 13.07
N SER A 30 -4.32 -3.35 14.24
CA SER A 30 -4.25 -2.66 15.53
C SER A 30 -2.91 -1.96 15.73
N ILE A 31 -1.81 -2.55 15.26
CA ILE A 31 -0.47 -1.94 15.30
C ILE A 31 -0.44 -0.69 14.41
N VAL A 32 -1.04 -0.78 13.22
CA VAL A 32 -1.20 0.38 12.33
C VAL A 32 -1.98 1.50 13.03
N GLY A 33 -3.05 1.14 13.74
CA GLY A 33 -3.83 2.08 14.55
C GLY A 33 -3.00 2.75 15.64
N SER A 34 -2.17 1.99 16.36
CA SER A 34 -1.26 2.53 17.38
C SER A 34 -0.23 3.50 16.79
N LEU A 35 0.34 3.20 15.61
CA LEU A 35 1.27 4.11 14.93
C LEU A 35 0.60 5.44 14.56
N VAL A 36 -0.61 5.37 14.00
CA VAL A 36 -1.39 6.57 13.68
C VAL A 36 -1.72 7.36 14.95
N GLY A 37 -2.15 6.69 16.02
CA GLY A 37 -2.42 7.34 17.32
C GLY A 37 -1.19 7.99 17.96
N ALA A 38 0.01 7.47 17.66
CA ALA A 38 1.28 8.04 18.10
C ALA A 38 1.79 9.20 17.23
N GLY A 39 1.03 9.63 16.20
CA GLY A 39 1.43 10.73 15.33
C GLY A 39 2.38 10.31 14.19
N VAL A 40 2.59 9.01 13.96
CA VAL A 40 3.44 8.52 12.88
C VAL A 40 2.66 8.51 11.56
N PRO A 41 3.13 9.17 10.49
CA PRO A 41 2.50 9.10 9.19
C PRO A 41 2.53 7.68 8.62
N VAL A 42 1.36 7.18 8.18
CA VAL A 42 1.20 5.84 7.61
C VAL A 42 0.64 5.93 6.18
N LEU A 43 1.33 5.26 5.26
CA LEU A 43 0.85 4.98 3.92
C LEU A 43 0.61 3.48 3.76
N VAL A 44 -0.63 3.10 3.44
CA VAL A 44 -0.97 1.77 2.95
C VAL A 44 -1.15 1.87 1.44
N TYR A 45 -0.47 1.01 0.67
CA TYR A 45 -0.64 1.00 -0.78
C TYR A 45 -0.87 -0.40 -1.34
N SER A 46 -1.48 -0.49 -2.53
CA SER A 46 -1.80 -1.76 -3.18
C SER A 46 -1.68 -1.64 -4.70
N GLY A 47 -1.10 -2.67 -5.33
CA GLY A 47 -1.19 -2.82 -6.79
C GLY A 47 -2.59 -3.28 -7.20
N ASP A 48 -3.21 -2.60 -8.16
CA ASP A 48 -4.61 -2.87 -8.50
C ASP A 48 -4.85 -4.15 -9.31
N GLN A 49 -3.78 -4.85 -9.73
CA GLN A 49 -3.82 -6.16 -10.40
C GLN A 49 -3.44 -7.31 -9.48
N ASP A 50 -3.23 -7.07 -8.18
CA ASP A 50 -2.96 -8.14 -7.22
C ASP A 50 -4.24 -8.93 -6.89
N SER A 51 -4.20 -10.24 -7.11
CA SER A 51 -5.27 -11.17 -6.75
C SER A 51 -5.03 -11.91 -5.43
N VAL A 52 -3.79 -11.92 -4.92
CA VAL A 52 -3.43 -12.59 -3.66
C VAL A 52 -3.90 -11.74 -2.49
N ILE A 53 -3.63 -10.43 -2.53
CA ILE A 53 -4.14 -9.46 -1.55
C ILE A 53 -4.83 -8.32 -2.30
N PRO A 54 -6.10 -8.51 -2.71
CA PRO A 54 -6.79 -7.52 -3.53
C PRO A 54 -6.96 -6.16 -2.84
N LEU A 55 -6.83 -5.08 -3.62
CA LEU A 55 -6.95 -3.70 -3.16
C LEU A 55 -8.23 -3.43 -2.36
N THR A 56 -9.32 -4.16 -2.66
CA THR A 56 -10.62 -3.99 -2.01
C THR A 56 -10.58 -4.38 -0.54
N GLY A 57 -9.78 -5.38 -0.17
CA GLY A 57 -9.56 -5.79 1.22
C GLY A 57 -8.82 -4.71 1.99
N SER A 58 -7.65 -4.32 1.48
CA SER A 58 -6.79 -3.28 2.09
C SER A 58 -7.53 -1.94 2.24
N ARG A 59 -8.27 -1.51 1.20
CA ARG A 59 -9.08 -0.28 1.25
C ARG A 59 -10.16 -0.34 2.34
N LYS A 60 -10.87 -1.48 2.47
CA LYS A 60 -11.89 -1.66 3.51
C LYS A 60 -11.28 -1.61 4.91
N LEU A 61 -10.11 -2.23 5.11
CA LEU A 61 -9.40 -2.19 6.39
C LEU A 61 -9.00 -0.78 6.78
N VAL A 62 -8.38 -0.02 5.86
CA VAL A 62 -7.99 1.38 6.10
C VAL A 62 -9.21 2.26 6.39
N GLN A 63 -10.31 2.07 5.65
CA GLN A 63 -11.54 2.83 5.88
C GLN A 63 -12.21 2.49 7.22
N ARG A 64 -12.14 1.23 7.68
CA ARG A 64 -12.63 0.85 9.01
C ARG A 64 -11.78 1.46 10.10
N LEU A 65 -10.45 1.32 9.99
CA LEU A 65 -9.50 1.90 10.93
C LEU A 65 -9.68 3.42 11.04
N SER A 66 -9.86 4.12 9.92
CA SER A 66 -10.07 5.58 9.94
C SER A 66 -11.32 5.97 10.73
N ARG A 67 -12.39 5.16 10.67
CA ARG A 67 -13.63 5.39 11.43
C ARG A 67 -13.44 5.09 12.91
N GLU A 68 -12.78 3.98 13.23
CA GLU A 68 -12.46 3.58 14.62
C GLU A 68 -11.61 4.64 15.33
N LEU A 69 -10.69 5.27 14.61
CA LEU A 69 -9.84 6.34 15.11
C LEU A 69 -10.47 7.75 15.01
N GLY A 70 -11.69 7.89 14.47
CA GLY A 70 -12.33 9.19 14.31
C GLY A 70 -11.61 10.16 13.36
N LEU A 71 -10.88 9.63 12.36
CA LEU A 71 -10.14 10.45 11.41
C LEU A 71 -11.06 11.00 10.32
N ASN A 72 -10.97 12.31 10.09
CA ASN A 72 -11.72 12.98 9.04
C ASN A 72 -11.06 12.77 7.68
N MET A 73 -11.86 12.63 6.63
CA MET A 73 -11.34 12.53 5.27
C MET A 73 -10.85 13.90 4.81
N THR A 74 -9.54 14.08 4.67
CA THR A 74 -8.94 15.35 4.23
C THR A 74 -8.79 15.43 2.73
N ALA A 75 -8.62 14.29 2.05
CA ALA A 75 -8.70 14.21 0.60
C ALA A 75 -9.68 13.09 0.20
N PRO A 76 -10.71 13.39 -0.63
CA PRO A 76 -11.61 12.37 -1.13
C PRO A 76 -10.88 11.39 -2.04
N TYR A 77 -11.52 10.24 -2.32
CA TYR A 77 -10.98 9.27 -3.26
C TYR A 77 -10.81 9.92 -4.64
N ARG A 78 -9.57 10.18 -5.03
CA ARG A 78 -9.23 10.91 -6.25
C ARG A 78 -8.11 10.23 -7.02
N VAL A 79 -7.97 10.62 -8.28
CA VAL A 79 -6.85 10.22 -9.13
C VAL A 79 -5.56 10.89 -8.66
N TRP A 80 -4.43 10.22 -8.86
CA TRP A 80 -3.12 10.85 -8.84
C TRP A 80 -2.32 10.49 -10.10
N PHE A 81 -1.34 11.34 -10.43
CA PHE A 81 -0.61 11.27 -11.70
C PHE A 81 0.88 10.98 -11.51
N ALA A 82 1.45 10.25 -12.46
CA ALA A 82 2.89 10.05 -12.64
C ALA A 82 3.24 10.50 -14.06
N GLY A 83 3.92 11.64 -14.18
CA GLY A 83 4.04 12.33 -15.47
C GLY A 83 2.66 12.60 -16.06
N THR A 84 2.49 12.39 -17.37
CA THR A 84 1.22 12.64 -18.11
C THR A 84 0.19 11.50 -18.01
N GLN A 85 0.39 10.54 -17.10
CA GLN A 85 -0.43 9.34 -17.00
C GLN A 85 -1.04 9.17 -15.60
N VAL A 86 -2.21 8.53 -15.54
CA VAL A 86 -2.81 8.11 -14.27
C VAL A 86 -1.86 7.14 -13.57
N GLY A 87 -1.38 7.54 -12.41
CA GLY A 87 -0.56 6.71 -11.52
C GLY A 87 -1.41 5.77 -10.68
N GLY A 88 -2.60 6.19 -10.31
CA GLY A 88 -3.58 5.40 -9.56
C GLY A 88 -4.60 6.28 -8.85
N TRP A 89 -5.08 5.80 -7.69
CA TRP A 89 -6.03 6.53 -6.86
C TRP A 89 -5.52 6.68 -5.43
N THR A 90 -5.96 7.71 -4.72
CA THR A 90 -5.57 7.97 -3.34
C THR A 90 -6.74 8.49 -2.52
N GLN A 91 -6.71 8.23 -1.22
CA GLN A 91 -7.63 8.75 -0.23
C GLN A 91 -6.86 9.03 1.07
N VAL A 92 -7.08 10.19 1.67
CA VAL A 92 -6.30 10.67 2.81
C VAL A 92 -7.22 11.01 3.99
N TYR A 93 -6.80 10.58 5.18
CA TYR A 93 -7.49 10.79 6.45
C TYR A 93 -6.59 11.56 7.42
N SER A 94 -7.08 12.71 7.88
CA SER A 94 -6.42 13.64 8.82
C SER A 94 -4.95 13.92 8.51
N ASN A 95 -4.55 13.84 7.23
CA ASN A 95 -3.17 13.95 6.74
C ASN A 95 -2.14 13.02 7.42
N ILE A 96 -2.59 11.97 8.10
CA ILE A 96 -1.75 11.03 8.85
C ILE A 96 -1.89 9.59 8.37
N LEU A 97 -3.07 9.21 7.88
CA LEU A 97 -3.33 7.88 7.31
C LEU A 97 -3.76 8.04 5.86
N SER A 98 -3.01 7.43 4.95
CA SER A 98 -3.29 7.47 3.51
C SER A 98 -3.43 6.07 2.94
N PHE A 99 -4.36 5.91 2.01
CA PHE A 99 -4.45 4.73 1.16
C PHE A 99 -4.24 5.11 -0.30
N ALA A 100 -3.37 4.39 -1.00
CA ALA A 100 -3.14 4.61 -2.42
C ALA A 100 -3.14 3.30 -3.22
N THR A 101 -3.64 3.35 -4.45
CA THR A 101 -3.45 2.28 -5.43
C THR A 101 -2.42 2.69 -6.47
N ILE A 102 -1.73 1.70 -7.02
CA ILE A 102 -0.84 1.88 -8.17
C ILE A 102 -1.47 1.17 -9.36
N ARG A 103 -1.81 1.95 -10.39
CA ARG A 103 -2.49 1.46 -11.59
C ARG A 103 -1.60 0.48 -12.35
N GLY A 104 -2.12 -0.70 -12.65
CA GLY A 104 -1.42 -1.74 -13.41
C GLY A 104 -0.31 -2.46 -12.63
N ALA A 105 -0.23 -2.28 -11.31
CA ALA A 105 0.76 -2.94 -10.46
C ALA A 105 0.24 -4.27 -9.93
N SER A 106 1.14 -5.25 -9.85
CA SER A 106 0.92 -6.57 -9.23
C SER A 106 1.17 -6.52 -7.71
N HIS A 107 1.22 -7.70 -7.08
CA HIS A 107 1.59 -7.87 -5.67
C HIS A 107 2.94 -7.20 -5.34
N GLU A 108 3.92 -7.36 -6.23
CA GLU A 108 5.21 -6.65 -6.17
C GLU A 108 5.12 -5.38 -7.01
N ALA A 109 4.49 -4.34 -6.45
CA ALA A 109 4.22 -3.11 -7.17
C ALA A 109 5.48 -2.41 -7.72
N PRO A 110 6.62 -2.32 -6.98
CA PRO A 110 7.84 -1.73 -7.52
C PRO A 110 8.45 -2.52 -8.68
N PHE A 111 8.24 -3.84 -8.73
CA PHE A 111 8.71 -4.68 -9.84
C PHE A 111 7.89 -4.43 -11.11
N SER A 112 6.56 -4.38 -10.97
CA SER A 112 5.64 -4.28 -12.12
C SER A 112 5.40 -2.83 -12.58
N GLN A 113 5.50 -1.85 -11.69
CA GLN A 113 5.29 -0.42 -11.97
C GLN A 113 6.34 0.45 -11.25
N PRO A 114 7.63 0.36 -11.64
CA PRO A 114 8.73 1.00 -10.93
C PRO A 114 8.62 2.52 -10.87
N GLU A 115 8.29 3.18 -11.98
CA GLU A 115 8.19 4.64 -12.05
C GLU A 115 7.09 5.19 -11.14
N ARG A 116 5.88 4.62 -11.23
CA ARG A 116 4.74 5.00 -10.39
C ARG A 116 5.02 4.74 -8.91
N SER A 117 5.67 3.62 -8.59
CA SER A 117 6.06 3.28 -7.22
C SER A 117 7.07 4.27 -6.66
N LEU A 118 8.02 4.73 -7.48
CA LEU A 118 9.00 5.75 -7.07
C LEU A 118 8.34 7.11 -6.80
N VAL A 119 7.39 7.53 -7.64
CA VAL A 119 6.61 8.77 -7.40
C VAL A 119 5.87 8.69 -6.06
N LEU A 120 5.20 7.57 -5.80
CA LEU A 120 4.48 7.34 -4.56
C LEU A 120 5.40 7.34 -3.34
N PHE A 121 6.55 6.67 -3.43
CA PHE A 121 7.54 6.62 -2.37
C PHE A 121 8.15 7.99 -2.04
N LYS A 122 8.51 8.78 -3.07
CA LYS A 122 9.04 10.14 -2.88
C LYS A 122 8.03 11.05 -2.21
N ALA A 123 6.78 11.06 -2.68
CA ALA A 123 5.72 11.87 -2.09
C ALA A 123 5.51 11.56 -0.60
N PHE A 124 5.55 10.26 -0.23
CA PHE A 124 5.46 9.84 1.17
C PHE A 124 6.62 10.36 2.02
N LEU A 125 7.86 10.18 1.57
CA LEU A 125 9.05 10.63 2.33
C LEU A 125 9.10 12.14 2.51
N GLU A 126 8.62 12.89 1.52
CA GLU A 126 8.58 14.36 1.57
C GLU A 126 7.36 14.90 2.33
N GLY A 127 6.45 14.03 2.77
CA GLY A 127 5.19 14.44 3.41
C GLY A 127 4.28 15.24 2.49
N ARG A 128 4.37 15.05 1.17
CA ARG A 128 3.59 15.78 0.17
C ARG A 128 2.41 14.95 -0.34
N PRO A 129 1.28 15.60 -0.70
CA PRO A 129 0.19 14.91 -1.40
C PRO A 129 0.66 14.32 -2.73
N LEU A 130 0.09 13.18 -3.13
CA LEU A 130 0.32 12.63 -4.46
C LEU A 130 -0.18 13.61 -5.55
N PRO A 131 0.53 13.76 -6.69
CA PRO A 131 0.22 14.78 -7.70
C PRO A 131 -1.22 14.74 -8.19
N GLU A 132 -1.87 15.91 -8.27
CA GLU A 132 -3.28 16.08 -8.69
C GLU A 132 -3.44 16.43 -10.17
N ALA A 133 -2.37 16.92 -10.81
CA ALA A 133 -2.33 17.31 -12.20
C ALA A 133 -0.92 17.13 -12.76
N PHE A 134 -0.79 17.35 -14.06
CA PHE A 134 0.44 17.34 -14.83
C PHE A 134 1.31 18.58 -14.58
#